data_AF-A0A6M1Z7S7-F1
#
_entry.id   AF-A0A6M1Z7S7-F1
#
_cell.length_a   1.000
_cell.length_b   1.000
_cell.length_c   1.000
_cell.angle_alpha   90.00
_cell.angle_beta   90.00
_cell.angle_gamma   90.00
#
_symmetry.space_group_name_H-M   'P 1'
#
loop_
_entity.id
_entity.type
_entity.pdbx_description
1 polymer ?
#
loop_
_entity_poly.entity_id
_entity_poly.type
_entity_poly.pdbx_seq_one_letter_code
_entity_poly.pdbx_strand_id
1 'polypeptide(L)'
;MYPQYNLDLSQIANFFSLSLYDDVLEKFFWIKSYAQHPIFVKAIQKTIKSVMKKNDLDEKSTFFLFLAKTPITYSPLYYFESEITCQNTVKAFPYVEGILHFFSENIHDFKLNEVKKRKNVIIIPISSLTDDYQLRKKLSDFQTYLEDKKKHVFITKTLNQSSYFIRSIFDIIDEKNFVSNDMLLM
;
A
#
# COMPACT_ATOMS: atom_id res chain seq x y z
N MET A 1 -1.06 -5.36 10.05
CA MET A 1 -0.89 -6.26 8.89
C MET A 1 -0.18 -5.48 7.79
N TYR A 2 0.81 -6.09 7.15
CA TYR A 2 1.55 -5.47 6.05
C TYR A 2 1.19 -6.20 4.76
N PRO A 3 0.66 -5.52 3.72
CA PRO A 3 0.42 -6.18 2.44
C PRO A 3 1.72 -6.60 1.78
N GLN A 4 2.71 -5.72 1.79
CA GLN A 4 4.06 -5.99 1.33
C GLN A 4 4.91 -6.62 2.44
N TYR A 5 5.88 -7.44 2.06
CA TYR A 5 6.84 -8.03 2.97
C TYR A 5 7.60 -6.96 3.73
N ASN A 6 7.60 -7.05 5.06
CA ASN A 6 8.29 -6.12 5.95
C ASN A 6 9.11 -6.94 6.95
N LEU A 7 10.36 -6.53 7.22
CA LEU A 7 11.24 -7.18 8.20
C LEU A 7 10.70 -7.06 9.63
N ASP A 8 9.76 -6.15 9.89
CA ASP A 8 8.97 -6.15 11.13
C ASP A 8 8.28 -7.51 11.36
N LEU A 9 7.89 -8.24 10.30
CA LEU A 9 7.33 -9.59 10.41
C LEU A 9 8.33 -10.58 11.02
N SER A 10 9.61 -10.48 10.65
CA SER A 10 10.68 -11.31 11.22
C SER A 10 10.87 -11.03 12.70
N GLN A 11 10.72 -9.78 13.14
CA GLN A 11 10.80 -9.44 14.58
C GLN A 11 9.63 -10.06 15.36
N ILE A 12 8.42 -10.04 14.79
CA ILE A 12 7.24 -10.66 15.41
C ILE A 12 7.40 -12.19 15.42
N ALA A 13 7.86 -12.80 14.34
CA ALA A 13 8.16 -14.23 14.28
C ALA A 13 9.21 -14.63 15.32
N ASN A 14 10.27 -13.83 15.47
CA ASN A 14 11.33 -14.07 16.45
C ASN A 14 10.78 -13.97 17.88
N PHE A 15 9.89 -13.01 18.16
CA PHE A 15 9.21 -12.93 19.46
C PHE A 15 8.47 -14.22 19.80
N PHE A 16 7.69 -14.78 18.87
CA PHE A 16 6.99 -16.05 19.10
C PHE A 16 7.96 -17.20 19.30
N SER A 17 9.02 -17.26 18.51
CA SER A 17 10.06 -18.31 18.59
C SER A 17 10.74 -18.37 19.96
N LEU A 18 10.93 -17.21 20.59
CA LEU A 18 11.53 -17.09 21.92
C LEU A 18 10.54 -17.30 23.07
N SER A 19 9.23 -17.22 22.80
CA SER A 19 8.19 -17.16 23.83
C SER A 19 7.26 -18.38 23.90
N LEU A 20 7.30 -19.25 22.88
CA LEU A 20 6.42 -20.41 22.77
C LEU A 20 7.23 -21.71 22.67
N TYR A 21 6.61 -22.81 23.07
CA TYR A 21 7.16 -24.16 22.89
C TYR A 21 7.12 -24.60 21.42
N ASP A 22 8.06 -25.45 21.03
CA ASP A 22 8.21 -25.93 19.64
C ASP A 22 6.93 -26.58 19.10
N ASP A 23 6.22 -27.37 19.92
CA ASP A 23 4.98 -28.06 19.51
C ASP A 23 3.81 -27.10 19.22
N VAL A 24 3.90 -25.87 19.74
CA VAL A 24 2.98 -24.77 19.43
C VAL A 24 3.46 -24.04 18.18
N LEU A 25 4.77 -23.75 18.07
CA LEU A 25 5.36 -23.07 16.93
C LEU A 25 5.18 -23.83 15.61
N GLU A 26 5.28 -25.15 15.63
CA GLU A 26 5.04 -26.02 14.47
C GLU A 26 3.62 -25.89 13.89
N LYS A 27 2.67 -25.39 14.68
CA LYS A 27 1.27 -25.18 14.27
C LYS A 27 1.02 -23.75 13.77
N PHE A 28 2.01 -22.85 13.85
CA PHE A 28 1.88 -21.47 13.38
C PHE A 28 2.10 -21.40 11.87
N PHE A 29 1.19 -20.71 11.21
CA PHE A 29 1.21 -20.47 9.78
C PHE A 29 1.10 -18.98 9.52
N TRP A 30 1.92 -18.48 8.60
CA TRP A 30 2.01 -17.07 8.29
C TRP A 30 1.65 -16.79 6.85
N ILE A 31 0.97 -15.68 6.63
CA ILE A 31 0.89 -15.06 5.31
C ILE A 31 2.06 -14.09 5.21
N LYS A 32 3.10 -14.47 4.46
CA LYS A 32 4.33 -13.69 4.30
C LYS A 32 4.07 -12.30 3.68
N SER A 33 3.24 -12.27 2.65
CA SER A 33 2.84 -11.09 1.90
C SER A 33 1.61 -11.43 1.06
N TYR A 34 0.79 -10.43 0.76
CA TYR A 34 -0.36 -10.53 -0.16
C TYR A 34 -0.46 -9.31 -1.08
N ALA A 35 0.64 -8.57 -1.25
CA ALA A 35 0.74 -7.38 -2.09
C ALA A 35 0.31 -7.64 -3.54
N GLN A 36 0.58 -8.84 -4.04
CA GLN A 36 0.25 -9.25 -5.41
C GLN A 36 -1.11 -9.94 -5.53
N HIS A 37 -1.80 -10.17 -4.41
CA HIS A 37 -3.03 -10.94 -4.43
C HIS A 37 -4.12 -10.22 -5.25
N PRO A 38 -4.75 -10.87 -6.24
CA PRO A 38 -5.68 -10.19 -7.16
C PRO A 38 -6.82 -9.47 -6.44
N ILE A 39 -7.30 -10.01 -5.31
CA ILE A 39 -8.40 -9.42 -4.56
C ILE A 39 -7.95 -8.19 -3.78
N PHE A 40 -6.71 -8.17 -3.25
CA PHE A 40 -6.13 -6.99 -2.62
C PHE A 40 -5.99 -5.85 -3.63
N VAL A 41 -5.44 -6.13 -4.81
CA VAL A 41 -5.33 -5.16 -5.92
C VAL A 41 -6.71 -4.64 -6.33
N LYS A 42 -7.71 -5.53 -6.47
CA LYS A 42 -9.09 -5.13 -6.77
C LYS A 42 -9.69 -4.22 -5.70
N ALA A 43 -9.35 -4.41 -4.43
CA ALA A 43 -9.82 -3.55 -3.35
C ALA A 43 -9.27 -2.12 -3.50
N ILE A 44 -7.97 -1.97 -3.82
CA ILE A 44 -7.35 -0.66 -4.11
C ILE A 44 -8.04 -0.01 -5.33
N GLN A 45 -8.19 -0.75 -6.43
CA GLN A 45 -8.84 -0.28 -7.65
C GLN A 45 -10.27 0.22 -7.39
N LYS A 46 -11.03 -0.46 -6.53
CA LYS A 46 -12.39 -0.02 -6.16
C LYS A 46 -12.38 1.30 -5.39
N THR A 47 -11.44 1.50 -4.48
CA THR A 47 -11.32 2.77 -3.74
C THR A 47 -10.99 3.92 -4.69
N ILE A 48 -10.07 3.70 -5.63
CA ILE A 48 -9.73 4.70 -6.67
C ILE A 48 -10.96 5.02 -7.52
N LYS A 49 -11.66 3.99 -8.04
CA LYS A 49 -12.89 4.17 -8.83
C LYS A 49 -13.96 4.95 -8.07
N SER A 50 -14.08 4.73 -6.77
CA SER A 50 -15.02 5.49 -5.93
C SER A 50 -14.66 6.97 -5.86
N VAL A 51 -13.37 7.31 -5.74
CA VAL A 51 -12.91 8.70 -5.73
C VAL A 51 -13.13 9.35 -7.10
N MET A 52 -12.77 8.66 -8.18
CA MET A 52 -12.97 9.16 -9.55
C MET A 52 -14.45 9.43 -9.84
N LYS A 53 -15.33 8.47 -9.55
CA LYS A 53 -16.77 8.61 -9.77
C LYS A 53 -17.39 9.73 -8.93
N LYS A 54 -16.99 9.83 -7.65
CA LYS A 54 -17.54 10.84 -6.73
C LYS A 54 -17.20 12.26 -7.18
N ASN A 55 -16.03 12.46 -7.79
CA ASN A 55 -15.52 13.77 -8.16
C ASN A 55 -15.51 14.03 -9.67
N ASP A 56 -16.19 13.19 -10.45
CA ASP A 56 -16.29 13.28 -11.92
C ASP A 56 -14.93 13.45 -12.62
N LEU A 57 -13.96 12.60 -12.25
CA LEU A 57 -12.60 12.67 -12.76
C LEU A 57 -12.42 11.83 -14.02
N ASP A 58 -11.84 12.43 -15.06
CA ASP A 58 -11.41 11.74 -16.28
C ASP A 58 -9.98 11.18 -16.14
N GLU A 59 -9.75 9.97 -16.64
CA GLU A 59 -8.45 9.28 -16.57
C GLU A 59 -7.33 10.10 -17.23
N LYS A 60 -7.56 10.69 -18.42
CA LYS A 60 -6.53 11.46 -19.14
C LYS A 60 -6.19 12.76 -18.41
N SER A 61 -7.03 13.24 -17.50
CA SER A 61 -6.73 14.42 -16.70
C SER A 61 -6.11 14.10 -15.33
N THR A 62 -6.01 12.82 -14.99
CA THR A 62 -5.71 12.32 -13.65
C THR A 62 -4.34 11.65 -13.59
N PHE A 63 -3.66 11.86 -12.47
CA PHE A 63 -2.39 11.22 -12.12
C PHE A 63 -2.53 10.47 -10.80
N PHE A 64 -1.94 9.29 -10.70
CA PHE A 64 -1.90 8.50 -9.47
C PHE A 64 -0.56 8.69 -8.76
N LEU A 65 -0.60 9.20 -7.54
CA LEU A 65 0.55 9.26 -6.65
C LEU A 65 0.40 8.15 -5.60
N PHE A 66 1.06 7.02 -5.84
CA PHE A 66 1.13 5.95 -4.87
C PHE A 66 2.15 6.30 -3.80
N LEU A 67 1.75 6.24 -2.53
CA LEU A 67 2.60 6.56 -1.40
C LEU A 67 2.85 5.31 -0.56
N ALA A 68 4.12 5.02 -0.35
CA ALA A 68 4.58 3.99 0.57
C ALA A 68 5.54 4.59 1.60
N LYS A 69 5.36 4.27 2.88
CA LYS A 69 6.33 4.61 3.93
C LYS A 69 7.65 3.90 3.68
N THR A 70 8.77 4.61 3.70
CA THR A 70 10.09 3.98 3.66
C THR A 70 10.26 3.06 4.87
N PRO A 71 10.62 1.77 4.69
CA PRO A 71 10.81 0.85 5.80
C PRO A 71 12.04 1.29 6.62
N ILE A 72 12.01 1.04 7.93
CA ILE A 72 13.13 1.37 8.83
C ILE A 72 14.37 0.57 8.42
N THR A 73 14.18 -0.71 8.10
CA THR A 73 15.24 -1.58 7.60
C THR A 73 15.02 -1.83 6.11
N TYR A 74 16.08 -1.64 5.32
CA TYR A 74 16.03 -1.86 3.89
C TYR A 74 15.65 -3.32 3.56
N SER A 75 14.60 -3.48 2.76
CA SER A 75 14.10 -4.79 2.32
C SER A 75 13.81 -4.74 0.82
N PRO A 76 14.66 -5.34 -0.04
CA PRO A 76 14.44 -5.35 -1.50
C PRO A 76 13.04 -5.85 -1.89
N LEU A 77 12.54 -6.86 -1.18
CA LEU A 77 11.22 -7.44 -1.42
C LEU A 77 10.10 -6.43 -1.15
N TYR A 78 10.24 -5.57 -0.14
CA TYR A 78 9.25 -4.52 0.15
C TYR A 78 9.09 -3.56 -1.04
N TYR A 79 10.21 -3.09 -1.58
CA TYR A 79 10.23 -2.16 -2.72
C TYR A 79 9.65 -2.82 -3.96
N PHE A 80 10.11 -4.04 -4.27
CA PHE A 80 9.61 -4.82 -5.40
C PHE A 80 8.10 -5.07 -5.31
N GLU A 81 7.61 -5.54 -4.16
CA GLU A 81 6.18 -5.81 -3.99
C GLU A 81 5.32 -4.55 -4.02
N SER A 82 5.84 -3.42 -3.54
CA SER A 82 5.17 -2.12 -3.67
C SER A 82 5.04 -1.71 -5.13
N GLU A 83 6.10 -1.84 -5.93
CA GLU A 83 6.07 -1.55 -7.37
C GLU A 83 5.08 -2.43 -8.12
N ILE A 84 5.10 -3.75 -7.86
CA ILE A 84 4.17 -4.69 -8.49
C ILE A 84 2.71 -4.37 -8.11
N THR A 85 2.46 -3.98 -6.86
CA THR A 85 1.13 -3.53 -6.41
C THR A 85 0.64 -2.35 -7.24
N CYS A 86 1.50 -1.34 -7.43
CA CYS A 86 1.20 -0.16 -8.23
C CYS A 86 0.90 -0.53 -9.69
N GLN A 87 1.79 -1.31 -10.32
CA GLN A 87 1.63 -1.75 -11.70
C GLN A 87 0.33 -2.52 -11.91
N ASN A 88 0.01 -3.47 -11.02
CA ASN A 88 -1.22 -4.24 -11.09
C ASN A 88 -2.47 -3.38 -10.83
N THR A 89 -2.35 -2.34 -10.00
CA THR A 89 -3.44 -1.39 -9.77
C THR A 89 -3.72 -0.56 -11.01
N VAL A 90 -2.68 -0.01 -11.66
CA VAL A 90 -2.79 0.87 -12.85
C VAL A 90 -3.35 0.13 -14.06
N LYS A 91 -3.19 -1.20 -14.17
CA LYS A 91 -3.78 -2.01 -15.27
C LYS A 91 -5.29 -1.82 -15.45
N ALA A 92 -6.01 -1.38 -14.41
CA ALA A 92 -7.44 -1.09 -14.50
C ALA A 92 -7.79 0.32 -15.01
N PHE A 93 -6.79 1.15 -15.32
CA PHE A 93 -6.91 2.58 -15.68
C PHE A 93 -5.95 2.90 -16.84
N PRO A 94 -6.26 2.48 -18.08
CA PRO A 94 -5.32 2.47 -19.19
C PRO A 94 -4.82 3.85 -19.63
N TYR A 95 -5.52 4.94 -19.26
CA TYR A 95 -5.13 6.29 -19.65
C TYR A 95 -4.50 7.11 -18.51
N VAL A 96 -4.35 6.52 -17.33
CA VAL A 96 -3.77 7.19 -16.16
C VAL A 96 -2.27 6.94 -16.10
N GLU A 97 -1.52 8.01 -15.85
CA GLU A 97 -0.12 7.92 -15.44
C GLU A 97 -0.02 7.85 -13.91
N GLY A 98 0.98 7.16 -13.39
CA GLY A 98 1.24 7.17 -11.96
C GLY A 98 2.68 6.88 -11.60
N ILE A 99 3.08 7.30 -10.40
CA ILE A 99 4.38 7.02 -9.81
C ILE A 99 4.19 6.47 -8.40
N LEU A 100 5.09 5.56 -8.02
CA LEU A 100 5.32 5.17 -6.63
C LEU A 100 6.38 6.06 -6.00
N HIS A 101 6.02 6.74 -4.91
CA HIS A 101 6.94 7.48 -4.08
C HIS A 101 7.04 6.86 -2.70
N PHE A 102 8.27 6.52 -2.32
CA PHE A 102 8.60 6.14 -0.97
C PHE A 102 8.90 7.38 -0.16
N PHE A 103 8.03 7.71 0.80
CA PHE A 103 8.20 8.90 1.62
C PHE A 103 8.98 8.58 2.90
N SER A 104 9.98 9.44 3.15
CA SER A 104 10.65 9.57 4.44
C SER A 104 9.92 10.63 5.29
N GLU A 105 10.55 11.14 6.33
CA GLU A 105 10.01 12.31 7.02
C GLU A 105 9.97 13.57 6.14
N ASN A 106 10.77 13.66 5.07
CA ASN A 106 10.88 14.86 4.25
C ASN A 106 10.07 14.77 2.95
N ILE A 107 9.11 15.67 2.79
CA ILE A 107 8.26 15.75 1.60
C ILE A 107 8.97 16.37 0.39
N HIS A 108 10.02 17.16 0.64
CA HIS A 108 10.73 17.89 -0.42
C HIS A 108 11.58 16.99 -1.32
N ASP A 109 11.76 15.72 -0.95
CA ASP A 109 12.43 14.71 -1.77
C ASP A 109 11.56 14.30 -2.99
N PHE A 110 10.26 14.62 -2.98
CA PHE A 110 9.35 14.35 -4.08
C PHE A 110 9.56 15.31 -5.26
N LYS A 111 9.92 14.76 -6.42
CA LYS A 111 10.12 15.52 -7.66
C LYS A 111 8.79 15.73 -8.40
N LEU A 112 8.19 16.90 -8.21
CA LEU A 112 6.92 17.31 -8.84
C LEU A 112 6.92 17.26 -10.39
N ASN A 113 8.08 17.28 -11.04
CA ASN A 113 8.18 17.42 -12.50
C ASN A 113 7.34 16.40 -13.27
N GLU A 114 7.12 15.21 -12.70
CA GLU A 114 6.32 14.14 -13.30
C GLU A 114 4.81 14.38 -13.19
N VAL A 115 4.36 15.04 -12.12
CA VAL A 115 2.95 15.37 -11.87
C VAL A 115 2.49 16.57 -12.72
N LYS A 116 3.41 17.37 -13.26
CA LYS A 116 3.10 18.65 -13.93
C LYS A 116 2.12 18.50 -15.10
N LYS A 117 2.11 17.37 -15.80
CA LYS A 117 1.27 17.13 -16.99
C LYS A 117 -0.24 17.03 -16.70
N ARG A 118 -0.63 16.54 -15.52
CA ARG A 118 -2.04 16.22 -15.21
C ARG A 118 -2.61 17.20 -14.20
N LYS A 119 -3.89 17.57 -14.35
CA LYS A 119 -4.55 18.58 -13.51
C LYS A 119 -4.98 17.99 -12.15
N ASN A 120 -5.44 16.75 -12.17
CA ASN A 120 -5.95 16.04 -11.00
C ASN A 120 -4.91 15.04 -10.49
N VAL A 121 -4.75 14.94 -9.17
CA VAL A 121 -3.87 13.98 -8.52
C VAL A 121 -4.67 13.18 -7.50
N ILE A 122 -4.62 11.86 -7.59
CA ILE A 122 -5.16 10.97 -6.56
C ILE A 122 -3.99 10.38 -5.78
N ILE A 123 -3.90 10.71 -4.50
CA ILE A 123 -2.95 10.15 -3.54
C ILE A 123 -3.50 8.82 -3.02
N ILE A 124 -2.69 7.77 -3.13
CA ILE A 124 -3.07 6.40 -2.81
C ILE A 124 -2.05 5.82 -1.80
N PRO A 125 -2.38 5.75 -0.50
CA PRO A 125 -1.53 5.08 0.47
C PRO A 125 -1.58 3.55 0.25
N ILE A 126 -0.46 2.93 -0.10
CA ILE A 126 -0.41 1.49 -0.44
C ILE A 126 0.23 0.61 0.62
N SER A 127 1.02 1.20 1.53
CA SER A 127 1.76 0.43 2.53
C SER A 127 1.20 0.52 3.95
N SER A 128 0.15 1.31 4.15
CA SER A 128 -0.61 1.31 5.39
C SER A 128 -2.07 0.96 5.10
N LEU A 129 -2.60 0.04 5.88
CA LEU A 129 -4.01 -0.34 5.83
C LEU A 129 -4.87 0.52 6.73
N THR A 130 -4.27 1.29 7.64
CA THR A 130 -4.96 2.07 8.67
C THR A 130 -4.55 3.53 8.61
N ASP A 131 -5.54 4.42 8.77
CA ASP A 131 -5.29 5.83 8.99
C ASP A 131 -4.78 6.06 10.42
N ASP A 132 -3.47 5.96 10.62
CA ASP A 132 -2.84 6.48 11.84
C ASP A 132 -2.59 8.00 11.72
N TYR A 133 -2.25 8.64 12.83
CA TYR A 133 -2.00 10.09 12.87
C TYR A 133 -0.82 10.51 11.98
N GLN A 134 0.25 9.70 11.92
CA GLN A 134 1.43 10.01 11.12
C GLN A 134 1.10 9.98 9.63
N LEU A 135 0.39 8.95 9.17
CA LEU A 135 -0.07 8.83 7.80
C LEU A 135 -1.00 9.98 7.43
N ARG A 136 -1.99 10.30 8.26
CA ARG A 136 -2.91 11.44 8.00
C ARG A 136 -2.15 12.75 7.84
N LYS A 137 -1.19 13.02 8.74
CA LYS A 137 -0.34 14.21 8.66
C LYS A 137 0.44 14.23 7.34
N LYS A 138 1.09 13.13 6.98
CA LYS A 138 1.86 13.05 5.72
C LYS A 138 0.97 13.23 4.48
N LEU A 139 -0.18 12.58 4.43
CA LEU A 139 -1.14 12.76 3.34
C LEU A 139 -1.59 14.23 3.22
N SER A 140 -1.82 14.91 4.35
CA SER A 140 -2.12 16.34 4.38
C SER A 140 -0.94 17.19 3.88
N ASP A 141 0.30 16.87 4.26
CA ASP A 141 1.49 17.60 3.79
C ASP A 141 1.61 17.49 2.25
N PHE A 142 1.40 16.29 1.69
CA PHE A 142 1.37 16.05 0.23
C PHE A 142 0.23 16.75 -0.47
N GLN A 143 -0.94 16.80 0.16
CA GLN A 143 -2.06 17.54 -0.38
C GLN A 143 -1.73 19.03 -0.49
N THR A 144 -1.31 19.67 0.61
CA THR A 144 -0.94 21.09 0.62
C THR A 144 0.15 21.40 -0.40
N TYR A 145 1.23 20.61 -0.42
CA TYR A 145 2.35 20.81 -1.34
C TYR A 145 1.93 20.78 -2.81
N LEU A 146 1.01 19.88 -3.19
CA LEU A 146 0.50 19.76 -4.56
C LEU A 146 -0.53 20.84 -4.90
N GLU A 147 -1.39 21.22 -3.95
CA GLU A 147 -2.38 22.29 -4.11
C GLU A 147 -1.71 23.66 -4.30
N ASP A 148 -0.62 23.95 -3.56
CA ASP A 148 0.24 25.14 -3.77
C ASP A 148 0.81 25.22 -5.19
N LYS A 149 0.83 24.09 -5.90
CA LYS A 149 1.28 23.96 -7.29
C LYS A 149 0.11 23.90 -8.28
N LYS A 150 -1.07 24.35 -7.85
CA LYS A 150 -2.31 24.47 -8.63
C LYS A 150 -2.82 23.12 -9.14
N LYS A 151 -2.62 22.04 -8.37
CA LYS A 151 -3.21 20.72 -8.64
C LYS A 151 -4.52 20.56 -7.86
N HIS A 152 -5.45 19.79 -8.40
CA HIS A 152 -6.61 19.33 -7.65
C HIS A 152 -6.27 17.98 -7.03
N VAL A 153 -6.26 17.90 -5.71
CA VAL A 153 -5.76 16.73 -5.00
C VAL A 153 -6.89 15.99 -4.32
N PHE A 154 -6.90 14.68 -4.47
CA PHE A 154 -7.84 13.77 -3.84
C PHE A 154 -7.05 12.68 -3.13
N ILE A 155 -7.57 12.18 -2.01
CA ILE A 155 -6.92 11.12 -1.24
C ILE A 155 -7.88 9.94 -1.16
N THR A 156 -7.41 8.74 -1.51
CA THR A 156 -8.21 7.52 -1.30
C THR A 156 -8.25 7.16 0.18
N LYS A 157 -9.37 6.62 0.65
CA LYS A 157 -9.45 6.02 1.98
C LYS A 157 -8.50 4.83 2.10
N THR A 158 -7.92 4.60 3.28
CA THR A 158 -7.24 3.33 3.56
C THR A 158 -8.23 2.17 3.59
N LEU A 159 -7.70 0.95 3.50
CA LEU A 159 -8.49 -0.26 3.28
C LEU A 159 -9.11 -0.85 4.57
N ASN A 160 -8.74 -0.38 5.77
CA ASN A 160 -9.16 -0.98 7.04
C ASN A 160 -10.67 -1.23 7.18
N GLN A 161 -11.50 -0.33 6.66
CA GLN A 161 -12.97 -0.40 6.76
C GLN A 161 -13.62 -0.83 5.43
N SER A 162 -12.82 -1.17 4.42
CA SER A 162 -13.33 -1.64 3.15
C SER A 162 -13.84 -3.07 3.31
N SER A 163 -15.14 -3.28 3.16
CA SER A 163 -15.74 -4.62 3.14
C SER A 163 -15.10 -5.52 2.07
N TYR A 164 -14.62 -4.94 0.97
CA TYR A 164 -13.88 -5.66 -0.06
C TYR A 164 -12.50 -6.13 0.42
N PHE A 165 -11.82 -5.32 1.21
CA PHE A 165 -10.53 -5.72 1.80
C PHE A 165 -10.73 -6.79 2.87
N ILE A 166 -11.71 -6.63 3.75
CA ILE A 166 -12.04 -7.64 4.76
C ILE A 166 -12.35 -8.98 4.08
N ARG A 167 -13.17 -8.96 3.02
CA ARG A 167 -13.45 -10.17 2.23
C ARG A 167 -12.18 -10.76 1.62
N SER A 168 -11.27 -9.92 1.12
CA SER A 168 -10.01 -10.37 0.53
C SER A 168 -9.13 -11.14 1.51
N ILE A 169 -9.16 -10.79 2.80
CA ILE A 169 -8.38 -11.51 3.83
C ILE A 169 -8.88 -12.95 3.99
N PHE A 170 -10.20 -13.16 4.00
CA PHE A 170 -10.75 -14.52 4.08
C PHE A 170 -10.37 -15.35 2.85
N ASP A 171 -10.50 -14.77 1.66
CA ASP A 171 -10.14 -15.48 0.43
C ASP A 171 -8.63 -15.83 0.41
N ILE A 172 -7.75 -14.93 0.89
CA ILE A 172 -6.30 -15.21 1.04
C ILE A 172 -6.03 -16.34 2.03
N ILE A 173 -6.76 -16.37 3.15
CA ILE A 173 -6.63 -17.44 4.16
C ILE A 173 -7.08 -18.78 3.58
N ASP A 174 -8.16 -18.79 2.80
CA ASP A 174 -8.71 -20.01 2.21
C ASP A 174 -7.78 -20.65 1.17
N GLU A 175 -6.92 -19.87 0.50
CA GLU A 175 -5.88 -20.39 -0.41
C GLU A 175 -4.80 -21.20 0.30
N LYS A 176 -4.68 -21.09 1.63
CA LYS A 176 -3.71 -21.82 2.47
C LYS A 176 -2.25 -21.72 1.99
N ASN A 177 -1.91 -20.65 1.29
CA ASN A 177 -0.53 -20.36 0.88
C ASN A 177 0.24 -19.74 2.04
N PHE A 178 0.54 -20.58 3.04
CA PHE A 178 1.19 -20.17 4.26
C PHE A 178 2.66 -20.58 4.29
N VAL A 179 3.45 -19.84 5.05
CA VAL A 179 4.84 -20.19 5.38
C VAL A 179 4.95 -20.54 6.85
N SER A 180 5.94 -21.38 7.19
CA SER A 180 6.26 -21.68 8.59
C SER A 180 6.91 -20.47 9.25
N ASN A 181 6.94 -20.49 10.58
CA ASN A 181 7.62 -19.47 11.36
C ASN A 181 9.11 -19.35 11.02
N ASP A 182 9.81 -20.48 10.85
CA ASP A 182 11.24 -20.50 10.52
C ASP A 182 11.57 -19.82 9.19
N MET A 183 10.65 -19.88 8.22
CA MET A 183 10.81 -19.20 6.93
C MET A 183 10.81 -17.67 7.03
N LEU A 184 10.36 -17.11 8.16
CA LEU A 184 10.39 -15.67 8.43
C LEU A 184 11.61 -15.23 9.26
N LEU A 185 12.36 -16.17 9.84
CA LEU A 185 13.56 -15.90 10.65
C LEU A 185 14.85 -15.92 9.84
N MET A 186 14.82 -16.52 8.63
CA MET A 186 15.93 -16.54 7.66
C MET A 186 16.10 -15.20 6.94
#